data_AF-A0A6A5ZV30-F1
#
_entry.id   AF-A0A6A5ZV30-F1
#
_cell.length_a   1.000
_cell.length_b   1.000
_cell.length_c   1.000
_cell.angle_alpha   90.00
_cell.angle_beta   90.00
_cell.angle_gamma   90.00
#
_symmetry.space_group_name_H-M   'P 1'
#
loop_
_entity.id
_entity.type
_entity.pdbx_description
1 polymer ?
#
loop_
_entity_poly.entity_id
_entity_poly.type
_entity_poly.pdbx_seq_one_letter_code
_entity_poly.pdbx_strand_id
1 'polypeptide(L)'
;MQRVLMQDDFLQNTDFCKVSNICDRGYVGPDTTLAIFAPILKSKVENPKAALIMLFLNAVMEELHYNDGQYSSNNVNSSMDITRKFMTKDSPNRHMYFMRSANNLSANPEIARFVQIKTMLGDFEAGFASFLAEVGMDMLAASHGTIVKKTHSIVEPWPYRITAHSTQQQFEERLAGSLTGQERYMEFEKTG
;
A
#
# COMPACT_ATOMS: atom_id res chain seq x y z
N MET A 1 17.00 10.06 -13.00
CA MET A 1 15.79 10.79 -13.46
C MET A 1 15.16 10.00 -14.59
N GLN A 2 14.48 8.90 -14.26
CA GLN A 2 13.79 8.05 -15.24
C GLN A 2 12.32 8.46 -15.18
N ARG A 3 11.97 9.42 -16.07
CA ARG A 3 10.60 9.84 -16.31
C ARG A 3 9.75 8.60 -16.63
N VAL A 4 8.60 8.51 -15.96
CA VAL A 4 7.28 8.32 -16.60
C VAL A 4 7.36 7.76 -18.03
N LEU A 5 7.71 6.49 -18.16
CA LEU A 5 7.62 5.74 -19.43
C LEU A 5 6.82 4.44 -19.27
N MET A 6 6.28 4.16 -18.07
CA MET A 6 5.32 3.06 -17.87
C MET A 6 3.85 3.48 -18.14
N GLN A 7 3.62 4.63 -18.78
CA GLN A 7 2.26 5.07 -19.10
C GLN A 7 1.85 4.81 -20.54
N ASP A 8 2.75 4.86 -21.53
CA ASP A 8 2.27 4.95 -22.93
C ASP A 8 2.21 3.61 -23.69
N ASP A 9 3.12 2.66 -23.45
CA ASP A 9 3.14 1.39 -24.20
C ASP A 9 2.13 0.33 -23.68
N PHE A 10 1.60 0.50 -22.46
CA PHE A 10 0.64 -0.44 -21.85
C PHE A 10 -0.84 -0.13 -22.21
N LEU A 11 -1.09 1.02 -22.83
CA LEU A 11 -2.45 1.56 -23.04
C LEU A 11 -3.07 1.21 -24.39
N GLN A 12 -2.33 0.67 -25.36
CA GLN A 12 -2.88 0.49 -26.71
C GLN A 12 -3.89 -0.69 -26.84
N ASN A 13 -4.09 -1.52 -25.82
CA ASN A 13 -5.01 -2.67 -25.88
C ASN A 13 -5.65 -3.08 -24.54
N THR A 14 -5.65 -2.21 -23.54
CA THR A 14 -6.08 -2.56 -22.18
C THR A 14 -6.97 -1.46 -21.60
N ASP A 15 -8.29 -1.67 -21.59
CA ASP A 15 -9.24 -0.76 -20.94
C ASP A 15 -9.25 -1.03 -19.43
N PHE A 16 -8.47 -0.28 -18.65
CA PHE A 16 -8.61 -0.27 -17.19
C PHE A 16 -8.88 1.14 -16.69
N CYS A 17 -9.72 1.24 -15.66
CA CYS A 17 -9.99 2.51 -14.98
C CYS A 17 -9.14 2.58 -13.72
N LYS A 18 -8.24 3.56 -13.62
CA LYS A 18 -7.44 3.80 -12.41
C LYS A 18 -8.09 4.90 -11.59
N VAL A 19 -8.38 4.59 -10.33
CA VAL A 19 -8.88 5.55 -9.36
C VAL A 19 -7.79 5.81 -8.32
N SER A 20 -7.54 7.09 -8.03
CA SER A 20 -6.60 7.51 -6.98
C SER A 20 -7.10 7.08 -5.59
N ASN A 21 -6.43 7.52 -4.53
CA ASN A 21 -6.81 7.37 -3.13
C ASN A 21 -8.19 7.92 -2.72
N ILE A 22 -9.02 8.38 -3.65
CA ILE A 22 -10.37 8.87 -3.33
C ILE A 22 -11.26 7.76 -2.75
N CYS A 23 -10.91 6.49 -2.97
CA CYS A 23 -11.66 5.36 -2.46
C CYS A 23 -11.39 5.02 -0.99
N ASP A 24 -10.38 5.60 -0.35
CA ASP A 24 -10.24 5.50 1.10
C ASP A 24 -11.46 6.15 1.80
N ARG A 25 -11.84 5.62 2.96
CA ARG A 25 -13.03 6.07 3.71
C ARG A 25 -12.95 7.53 4.12
N GLY A 26 -11.75 8.04 4.39
CA GLY A 26 -11.50 9.45 4.69
C GLY A 26 -11.79 10.43 3.53
N TYR A 27 -12.13 9.94 2.33
CA TYR A 27 -12.46 10.78 1.17
C TYR A 27 -13.87 10.49 0.60
N VAL A 28 -13.96 9.91 -0.60
CA VAL A 28 -15.23 9.53 -1.24
C VAL A 28 -15.69 8.17 -0.74
N GLY A 29 -14.72 7.30 -0.43
CA GLY A 29 -14.98 5.97 0.10
C GLY A 29 -15.28 4.92 -0.98
N PRO A 30 -15.26 3.63 -0.60
CA PRO A 30 -15.34 2.53 -1.56
C PRO A 30 -16.69 2.44 -2.26
N ASP A 31 -17.79 2.66 -1.53
CA ASP A 31 -19.15 2.52 -2.03
C ASP A 31 -19.44 3.51 -3.16
N THR A 32 -19.24 4.80 -2.88
CA THR A 32 -19.47 5.86 -3.87
C THR A 32 -18.49 5.72 -5.05
N THR A 33 -17.26 5.28 -4.80
CA THR A 33 -16.32 5.00 -5.89
C THR A 33 -16.85 3.89 -6.80
N LEU A 34 -17.31 2.76 -6.26
CA LEU A 34 -17.88 1.68 -7.04
C LEU A 34 -19.14 2.13 -7.80
N ALA A 35 -20.03 2.89 -7.15
CA ALA A 35 -21.23 3.42 -7.79
C ALA A 35 -20.92 4.28 -9.04
N ILE A 36 -19.82 5.03 -9.02
CA ILE A 36 -19.39 5.91 -10.13
C ILE A 36 -18.69 5.11 -11.23
N PHE A 37 -17.74 4.24 -10.85
CA PHE A 37 -16.80 3.64 -11.81
C PHE A 37 -17.18 2.23 -12.27
N ALA A 38 -17.96 1.47 -11.50
CA ALA A 38 -18.42 0.15 -11.92
C ALA A 38 -19.28 0.19 -13.20
N PRO A 39 -20.22 1.15 -13.39
CA PRO A 39 -21.06 1.18 -14.59
C PRO A 39 -20.27 1.35 -15.89
N ILE A 40 -19.21 2.15 -15.86
CA ILE A 40 -18.37 2.46 -17.03
C ILE A 40 -17.35 1.37 -17.37
N LEU A 41 -17.19 0.37 -16.50
CA LEU A 41 -16.32 -0.76 -16.76
C LEU A 41 -16.90 -1.61 -17.90
N LYS A 42 -16.09 -1.99 -18.89
CA LYS A 42 -16.54 -2.89 -19.96
C LYS A 42 -16.86 -4.28 -19.39
N SER A 43 -17.82 -4.97 -19.97
CA SER A 43 -18.09 -6.37 -19.61
C SER A 43 -16.90 -7.26 -19.99
N LYS A 44 -16.80 -8.45 -19.39
CA LYS A 44 -15.75 -9.41 -19.74
C LYS A 44 -15.86 -9.94 -21.17
N VAL A 45 -17.07 -9.94 -21.72
CA VAL A 45 -17.32 -10.31 -23.13
C VAL A 45 -16.71 -9.27 -24.07
N GLU A 46 -16.84 -7.99 -23.75
CA GLU A 46 -16.29 -6.89 -24.57
C GLU A 46 -14.78 -6.72 -24.40
N ASN A 47 -14.29 -6.85 -23.17
CA ASN A 47 -12.85 -6.82 -22.88
C ASN A 47 -12.51 -7.74 -21.69
N PRO A 48 -11.90 -8.91 -21.93
CA PRO A 48 -11.49 -9.83 -20.86
C PRO A 48 -10.50 -9.21 -19.85
N LYS A 49 -9.75 -8.20 -20.26
CA LYS A 49 -8.77 -7.47 -19.45
C LYS A 49 -9.37 -6.25 -18.74
N ALA A 50 -10.65 -5.97 -18.90
CA ALA A 50 -11.31 -4.88 -18.20
C ALA A 50 -11.18 -5.05 -16.69
N ALA A 51 -10.63 -4.02 -16.05
CA ALA A 51 -10.52 -3.95 -14.59
C ALA A 51 -10.63 -2.50 -14.10
N LEU A 52 -11.27 -2.34 -12.94
CA LEU A 52 -11.22 -1.12 -12.14
C LEU A 52 -10.12 -1.30 -11.09
N ILE A 53 -9.18 -0.37 -11.03
CA ILE A 53 -8.06 -0.39 -10.09
C ILE A 53 -8.28 0.72 -9.06
N MET A 54 -8.46 0.33 -7.81
CA MET A 54 -8.63 1.23 -6.67
C MET A 54 -7.35 1.22 -5.83
N LEU A 55 -6.87 2.41 -5.47
CA LEU A 55 -5.71 2.58 -4.61
C LEU A 55 -6.16 3.03 -3.21
N PHE A 56 -5.79 2.27 -2.19
CA PHE A 56 -5.99 2.62 -0.79
C PHE A 56 -4.64 3.04 -0.19
N LEU A 57 -4.53 4.31 0.21
CA LEU A 57 -3.34 4.84 0.89
C LEU A 57 -3.51 4.87 2.41
N ASN A 58 -4.73 5.03 2.89
CA ASN A 58 -5.02 5.32 4.28
C ASN A 58 -5.72 4.17 5.00
N ALA A 59 -6.39 3.27 4.29
CA ALA A 59 -7.16 2.15 4.85
C ALA A 59 -6.44 1.39 5.98
N VAL A 60 -5.14 1.09 5.80
CA VAL A 60 -4.35 0.40 6.84
C VAL A 60 -4.18 1.28 8.08
N MET A 61 -3.84 2.56 7.92
CA MET A 61 -3.65 3.47 9.05
C MET A 61 -4.95 3.82 9.75
N GLU A 62 -6.06 3.91 9.02
CA GLU A 62 -7.40 4.10 9.58
C GLU A 62 -7.71 3.00 10.60
N GLU A 63 -7.49 1.74 10.24
CA GLU A 63 -7.71 0.58 11.12
C GLU A 63 -6.72 0.52 12.29
N LEU A 64 -5.45 0.85 12.05
CA LEU A 64 -4.42 0.85 13.10
C LEU A 64 -4.71 1.89 14.18
N HIS A 65 -5.22 3.06 13.79
CA HIS A 65 -5.61 4.12 14.72
C HIS A 65 -6.95 3.84 15.41
N TYR A 66 -7.93 3.25 14.72
CA TYR A 66 -9.22 2.90 15.32
C TYR A 66 -9.11 1.79 16.37
N ASN A 67 -8.20 0.84 16.18
CA ASN A 67 -8.03 -0.31 17.05
C ASN A 67 -6.93 -0.14 18.11
N ASP A 68 -6.62 1.09 18.52
CA ASP A 68 -5.64 1.45 19.58
C ASP A 68 -4.29 0.72 19.43
N GLY A 69 -3.80 0.60 18.19
CA GLY A 69 -2.52 -0.04 17.91
C GLY A 69 -2.44 -1.53 18.25
N GLN A 70 -3.55 -2.27 18.37
CA GLN A 70 -3.53 -3.70 18.70
C GLN A 70 -2.80 -4.58 17.66
N TYR A 71 -2.58 -4.07 16.44
CA TYR A 71 -1.72 -4.71 15.44
C TYR A 71 -0.23 -4.34 15.60
N SER A 72 0.17 -3.85 16.78
CA SER A 72 1.56 -3.59 17.15
C SER A 72 2.40 -4.85 17.03
N SER A 73 2.98 -5.03 15.84
CA SER A 73 4.17 -5.81 15.55
C SER A 73 4.30 -7.12 16.34
N ASN A 74 3.45 -8.11 16.09
CA ASN A 74 3.73 -9.50 16.52
C ASN A 74 4.99 -10.10 15.86
N ASN A 75 5.72 -9.30 15.07
CA ASN A 75 6.95 -9.68 14.39
C ASN A 75 8.09 -8.67 14.65
N VAL A 76 8.25 -8.24 15.91
CA VAL A 76 9.31 -7.29 16.32
C VAL A 76 10.70 -7.75 15.84
N ASN A 77 10.96 -9.06 15.87
CA ASN A 77 12.24 -9.64 15.46
C ASN A 77 12.51 -9.50 13.95
N SER A 78 11.55 -9.83 13.08
CA SER A 78 11.73 -9.65 11.62
C SER A 78 11.81 -8.18 11.23
N SER A 79 11.09 -7.30 11.95
CA SER A 79 11.17 -5.85 11.74
C SER A 79 12.58 -5.31 12.05
N MET A 80 13.27 -5.84 13.06
CA MET A 80 14.61 -5.39 13.44
C MET A 80 15.67 -5.82 12.44
N ASP A 81 15.57 -7.03 11.87
CA ASP A 81 16.51 -7.51 10.86
C ASP A 81 16.39 -6.72 9.56
N ILE A 82 15.16 -6.47 9.11
CA ILE A 82 14.89 -5.62 7.94
C ILE A 82 15.37 -4.19 8.21
N THR A 83 15.11 -3.66 9.41
CA THR A 83 15.60 -2.33 9.77
C THR A 83 17.13 -2.26 9.71
N ARG A 84 17.82 -3.25 10.28
CA ARG A 84 19.29 -3.30 10.28
C ARG A 84 19.88 -3.40 8.87
N LYS A 85 19.18 -4.07 7.95
CA LYS A 85 19.59 -4.22 6.54
C LYS A 85 19.65 -2.88 5.82
N PHE A 86 18.68 -1.99 6.06
CA PHE A 86 18.51 -0.73 5.33
C PHE A 86 19.12 0.51 6.01
N MET A 87 19.66 0.34 7.22
CA MET A 87 20.48 1.34 7.91
C MET A 87 21.87 1.44 7.27
N THR A 88 22.49 2.62 7.28
CA THR A 88 23.81 2.84 6.68
C THR A 88 24.89 2.02 7.41
N LYS A 89 25.81 1.40 6.64
CA LYS A 89 26.86 0.53 7.19
C LYS A 89 27.82 1.28 8.12
N ASP A 90 28.04 2.57 7.83
CA ASP A 90 28.96 3.48 8.52
C ASP A 90 28.34 4.14 9.75
N SER A 91 27.11 3.80 10.13
CA SER A 91 26.48 4.34 11.33
C SER A 91 27.26 3.90 12.59
N PRO A 92 27.98 4.81 13.27
CA PRO A 92 28.98 4.42 14.27
C PRO A 92 28.37 3.86 15.55
N ASN A 93 27.04 3.82 15.68
CA ASN A 93 26.37 3.43 16.92
C ASN A 93 24.99 2.83 16.67
N ARG A 94 24.90 1.74 15.89
CA ARG A 94 23.63 1.00 15.69
C ARG A 94 22.93 0.61 17.01
N HIS A 95 23.70 0.48 18.10
CA HIS A 95 23.20 0.22 19.45
C HIS A 95 22.72 1.47 20.22
N MET A 96 23.28 2.67 19.96
CA MET A 96 22.91 3.87 20.74
C MET A 96 21.59 4.52 20.34
N TYR A 97 21.04 4.20 19.16
CA TYR A 97 19.72 4.71 18.77
C TYR A 97 18.60 4.23 19.69
N PHE A 98 18.82 3.12 20.41
CA PHE A 98 17.85 2.55 21.35
C PHE A 98 18.03 3.06 22.80
N MET A 99 19.10 3.82 23.11
CA MET A 99 19.48 4.17 24.49
C MET A 99 19.54 5.68 24.79
N ARG A 100 19.37 6.59 23.82
CA ARG A 100 19.49 8.04 24.07
C ARG A 100 18.15 8.72 24.36
N SER A 101 18.09 9.38 25.51
CA SER A 101 17.02 10.26 25.99
C SER A 101 16.62 11.34 24.98
N ALA A 102 15.33 11.71 25.00
CA ALA A 102 14.53 12.52 24.09
C ALA A 102 15.09 13.89 23.63
N ASN A 103 16.24 14.34 24.13
CA ASN A 103 16.63 15.75 24.10
C ASN A 103 17.41 16.20 22.86
N ASN A 104 17.74 15.32 21.91
CA ASN A 104 18.47 15.66 20.66
C ASN A 104 18.10 14.79 19.44
N LEU A 105 16.92 14.15 19.42
CA LEU A 105 16.55 13.22 18.34
C LEU A 105 16.23 13.90 17.00
N SER A 106 15.81 15.17 16.99
CA SER A 106 15.32 15.87 15.80
C SER A 106 16.40 16.23 14.77
N ALA A 107 17.69 16.16 15.12
CA ALA A 107 18.79 16.57 14.23
C ALA A 107 19.60 15.39 13.65
N ASN A 108 19.26 14.13 13.98
CA ASN A 108 20.02 12.98 13.49
C ASN A 108 19.32 12.33 12.27
N PRO A 109 19.90 12.41 11.06
CA PRO A 109 19.30 11.84 9.86
C PRO A 109 19.11 10.32 9.94
N GLU A 110 19.91 9.62 10.74
CA GLU A 110 19.78 8.16 10.94
C GLU A 110 18.59 7.82 11.85
N ILE A 111 18.20 8.70 12.78
CA ILE A 111 16.96 8.53 13.56
C ILE A 111 15.75 8.73 12.66
N ALA A 112 15.76 9.77 11.83
CA ALA A 112 14.70 10.00 10.86
C ALA A 112 14.54 8.80 9.90
N ARG A 113 15.67 8.26 9.41
CA ARG A 113 15.70 7.04 8.58
C ARG A 113 15.15 5.83 9.33
N PHE A 114 15.53 5.62 10.58
CA PHE A 114 15.00 4.53 11.41
C PHE A 114 13.48 4.62 11.60
N VAL A 115 12.97 5.81 11.96
CA VAL A 115 11.53 6.05 12.12
C VAL A 115 10.80 5.77 10.80
N GLN A 116 11.35 6.27 9.69
CA GLN A 116 10.76 6.05 8.37
C GLN A 116 10.76 4.57 7.96
N ILE A 117 11.84 3.82 8.22
CA ILE A 117 11.85 2.38 8.01
C ILE A 117 10.77 1.71 8.86
N LYS A 118 10.66 2.07 10.15
CA LYS A 118 9.65 1.49 11.03
C LYS A 118 8.23 1.75 10.54
N THR A 119 7.92 2.94 9.99
CA THR A 119 6.59 3.21 9.42
C THR A 119 6.29 2.37 8.17
N MET A 120 7.31 1.93 7.44
CA MET A 120 7.18 1.04 6.28
C MET A 120 7.12 -0.45 6.66
N LEU A 121 7.25 -0.78 7.94
CA LEU A 121 7.28 -2.14 8.46
C LEU A 121 6.12 -2.37 9.42
N GLY A 122 4.98 -2.76 8.87
CA GLY A 122 3.80 -3.18 9.62
C GLY A 122 3.15 -4.43 9.05
N ASP A 123 2.22 -4.99 9.82
CA ASP A 123 1.34 -6.04 9.33
C ASP A 123 0.19 -5.42 8.53
N PHE A 124 0.54 -4.91 7.34
CA PHE A 124 -0.39 -4.24 6.44
C PHE A 124 -1.46 -5.19 5.90
N GLU A 125 -1.19 -6.50 5.87
CA GLU A 125 -2.19 -7.49 5.47
C GLU A 125 -3.28 -7.62 6.53
N ALA A 126 -2.90 -7.79 7.81
CA ALA A 126 -3.88 -7.86 8.88
C ALA A 126 -4.70 -6.56 8.99
N GLY A 127 -4.02 -5.40 8.91
CA GLY A 127 -4.70 -4.10 8.92
C GLY A 127 -5.68 -3.95 7.76
N PHE A 128 -5.27 -4.27 6.54
CA PHE A 128 -6.16 -4.14 5.38
C PHE A 128 -7.28 -5.19 5.38
N ALA A 129 -7.03 -6.41 5.88
CA ALA A 129 -8.07 -7.42 6.02
C ALA A 129 -9.15 -6.97 7.02
N SER A 130 -8.78 -6.31 8.11
CA SER A 130 -9.71 -5.68 9.05
C SER A 130 -10.59 -4.65 8.33
N PHE A 131 -9.96 -3.74 7.59
CA PHE A 131 -10.65 -2.72 6.79
C PHE A 131 -11.67 -3.34 5.82
N LEU A 132 -11.29 -4.37 5.07
CA LEU A 132 -12.19 -5.03 4.13
C LEU A 132 -13.38 -5.70 4.82
N ALA A 133 -13.16 -6.27 6.00
CA ALA A 133 -14.20 -6.88 6.81
C ALA A 133 -15.18 -5.84 7.36
N GLU A 134 -14.68 -4.71 7.87
CA GLU A 134 -15.53 -3.61 8.37
C GLU A 134 -16.36 -2.98 7.25
N VAL A 135 -15.74 -2.70 6.10
CA VAL A 135 -16.44 -2.15 4.93
C VAL A 135 -17.42 -3.16 4.31
N GLY A 136 -17.19 -4.46 4.52
CA GLY A 136 -17.93 -5.51 3.83
C GLY A 136 -17.68 -5.48 2.31
N MET A 137 -16.42 -5.32 1.91
CA MET A 137 -16.03 -5.03 0.52
C MET A 137 -16.61 -6.01 -0.52
N ASP A 138 -16.67 -7.31 -0.21
CA ASP A 138 -17.22 -8.30 -1.14
C ASP A 138 -18.72 -8.09 -1.40
N MET A 139 -19.51 -7.81 -0.35
CA MET A 139 -20.94 -7.51 -0.48
C MET A 139 -21.14 -6.19 -1.21
N LEU A 140 -20.30 -5.21 -0.91
CA LEU A 140 -20.32 -3.89 -1.53
C LEU A 140 -20.04 -3.98 -3.04
N ALA A 141 -18.97 -4.66 -3.42
CA ALA A 141 -18.62 -4.91 -4.83
C ALA A 141 -19.77 -5.60 -5.56
N ALA A 142 -20.35 -6.65 -4.95
CA ALA A 142 -21.46 -7.39 -5.52
C ALA A 142 -22.71 -6.51 -5.73
N SER A 143 -23.02 -5.60 -4.81
CA SER A 143 -24.14 -4.66 -4.98
C SER A 143 -23.99 -3.71 -6.16
N HIS A 144 -22.75 -3.48 -6.63
CA HIS A 144 -22.43 -2.67 -7.80
C HIS A 144 -22.14 -3.49 -9.06
N GLY A 145 -22.46 -4.79 -9.06
CA GLY A 145 -22.25 -5.68 -10.20
C GLY A 145 -20.77 -5.90 -10.51
N THR A 146 -19.92 -5.91 -9.48
CA THR A 146 -18.48 -6.17 -9.59
C THR A 146 -18.04 -7.22 -8.58
N ILE A 147 -16.86 -7.79 -8.82
CA ILE A 147 -16.17 -8.68 -7.88
C ILE A 147 -14.70 -8.26 -7.77
N VAL A 148 -14.13 -8.46 -6.59
CA VAL A 148 -12.69 -8.34 -6.39
C VAL A 148 -12.00 -9.48 -7.13
N LYS A 149 -10.98 -9.16 -7.93
CA LYS A 149 -10.18 -10.17 -8.61
C LYS A 149 -9.36 -10.95 -7.60
N LYS A 150 -9.53 -12.27 -7.61
CA LYS A 150 -8.73 -13.19 -6.78
C LYS A 150 -7.24 -13.11 -7.11
N THR A 151 -6.91 -12.99 -8.40
CA THR A 151 -5.54 -12.86 -8.89
C THR A 151 -5.41 -11.53 -9.61
N HIS A 152 -4.54 -10.68 -9.07
CA HIS A 152 -4.13 -9.44 -9.70
C HIS A 152 -3.34 -9.73 -10.98
N SER A 153 -3.60 -8.97 -12.05
CA SER A 153 -2.91 -9.16 -13.32
C SER A 153 -2.34 -7.88 -13.92
N ILE A 154 -2.64 -6.73 -13.33
CA ILE A 154 -2.18 -5.41 -13.80
C ILE A 154 -1.20 -4.82 -12.81
N VAL A 155 -1.51 -4.87 -11.51
CA VAL A 155 -0.64 -4.35 -10.45
C VAL A 155 -0.65 -5.29 -9.25
N GLU A 156 0.54 -5.60 -8.73
CA GLU A 156 0.65 -6.36 -7.48
C GLU A 156 -0.15 -5.69 -6.35
N PRO A 157 -0.74 -6.45 -5.42
CA PRO A 157 -1.43 -5.91 -4.25
C PRO A 157 -0.64 -4.84 -3.47
N TRP A 158 0.66 -5.07 -3.28
CA TRP A 158 1.56 -4.27 -2.44
C TRP A 158 2.89 -3.97 -3.14
N PRO A 159 2.89 -3.23 -4.25
CA PRO A 159 4.06 -3.11 -5.12
C PRO A 159 5.24 -2.40 -4.43
N TYR A 160 4.95 -1.59 -3.40
CA TYR A 160 5.92 -0.78 -2.69
C TYR A 160 6.27 -1.31 -1.30
N ARG A 161 5.75 -2.47 -0.91
CA ARG A 161 6.02 -3.06 0.41
C ARG A 161 7.48 -3.50 0.55
N ILE A 162 8.14 -3.03 1.61
CA ILE A 162 9.51 -3.44 1.95
C ILE A 162 9.46 -4.80 2.64
N THR A 163 10.29 -5.73 2.17
CA THR A 163 10.43 -7.07 2.74
C THR A 163 11.90 -7.41 2.98
N ALA A 164 12.16 -8.56 3.61
CA ALA A 164 13.51 -9.09 3.76
C ALA A 164 14.23 -9.30 2.42
N HIS A 165 13.50 -9.46 1.32
CA HIS A 165 14.05 -9.66 -0.02
C HIS A 165 14.30 -8.35 -0.78
N SER A 166 13.76 -7.21 -0.33
CA SER A 166 13.95 -5.93 -1.01
C SER A 166 15.42 -5.50 -1.04
N THR A 167 15.87 -4.88 -2.12
CA THR A 167 17.25 -4.38 -2.26
C THR A 167 17.40 -2.97 -1.68
N GLN A 168 18.65 -2.55 -1.39
CA GLN A 168 18.92 -1.19 -0.92
C GLN A 168 18.42 -0.13 -1.92
N GLN A 169 18.61 -0.38 -3.21
CA GLN A 169 18.14 0.49 -4.28
C GLN A 169 16.61 0.63 -4.26
N GLN A 170 15.87 -0.48 -4.17
CA GLN A 170 14.40 -0.44 -4.09
C GLN A 170 13.91 0.35 -2.88
N PHE A 171 14.61 0.21 -1.74
CA PHE A 171 14.32 1.01 -0.55
C PHE A 171 14.54 2.50 -0.79
N GLU A 172 15.68 2.89 -1.36
CA GLU A 172 16.00 4.30 -1.64
C GLU A 172 15.07 4.91 -2.69
N GLU A 173 14.68 4.16 -3.72
CA GLU A 173 13.69 4.59 -4.71
C GLU A 173 12.32 4.88 -4.06
N ARG A 174 11.90 4.02 -3.13
CA ARG A 174 10.64 4.22 -2.39
C ARG A 174 10.69 5.43 -1.47
N LEU A 175 11.81 5.63 -0.78
CA LEU A 175 12.04 6.84 0.02
C LEU A 175 12.00 8.10 -0.84
N ALA A 176 12.68 8.11 -1.99
CA ALA A 176 12.71 9.24 -2.91
C ALA A 176 11.31 9.53 -3.50
N GLY A 177 10.49 8.49 -3.68
CA GLY A 177 9.11 8.59 -4.16
C GLY A 177 8.09 9.01 -3.10
N SER A 178 8.50 9.26 -1.85
CA SER A 178 7.59 9.48 -0.71
C SER A 178 6.57 8.34 -0.51
N LEU A 179 6.95 7.12 -0.88
CA LEU A 179 6.13 5.92 -0.74
C LEU A 179 6.27 5.35 0.67
N THR A 180 5.15 4.91 1.25
CA THR A 180 5.07 4.38 2.62
C THR A 180 5.13 2.85 2.64
N GLY A 181 4.93 2.19 1.50
CA GLY A 181 4.82 0.73 1.39
C GLY A 181 3.46 0.18 1.83
N GLN A 182 2.54 1.06 2.24
CA GLN A 182 1.17 0.75 2.66
C GLN A 182 0.15 0.96 1.54
N GLU A 183 0.62 1.32 0.35
CA GLU A 183 -0.22 1.53 -0.81
C GLU A 183 -0.79 0.19 -1.29
N ARG A 184 -2.08 -0.01 -1.04
CA ARG A 184 -2.81 -1.22 -1.42
C ARG A 184 -3.62 -0.98 -2.68
N TYR A 185 -3.26 -1.67 -3.75
CA TYR A 185 -4.06 -1.66 -4.98
C TYR A 185 -5.04 -2.81 -4.93
N MET A 186 -6.31 -2.61 -5.29
CA MET A 186 -7.29 -3.67 -5.53
C MET A 186 -7.75 -3.62 -6.97
N GLU A 187 -7.91 -4.79 -7.58
CA GLU A 187 -8.50 -4.90 -8.91
C GLU A 187 -9.91 -5.47 -8.81
N PHE A 188 -10.86 -4.81 -9.47
CA PHE A 188 -12.26 -5.23 -9.57
C PHE A 188 -12.61 -5.52 -11.03
N GLU A 189 -13.51 -6.45 -11.25
CA GLU A 189 -14.06 -6.76 -12.57
C GLU A 189 -15.59 -6.86 -12.52
N LYS A 190 -16.25 -6.57 -13.66
CA LYS A 190 -17.71 -6.73 -13.76
C LYS A 190 -18.11 -8.19 -13.56
N THR A 191 -19.19 -8.40 -12.83
CA THR A 191 -19.84 -9.72 -12.75
C THR A 191 -20.58 -9.99 -14.05
N GLY A 192 -20.11 -10.94 -14.86
CA GLY A 192 -20.80 -11.44 -16.05
C GLY A 192 -21.08 -10.38 -17.10
#